data_AF-A0A353RBC0-F1
#
_entry.id   AF-A0A353RBC0-F1
#
_cell.length_a   1.000
_cell.length_b   1.000
_cell.length_c   1.000
_cell.angle_alpha   90.00
_cell.angle_beta   90.00
_cell.angle_gamma   90.00
#
_symmetry.space_group_name_H-M   'P 1'
#
loop_
_entity.id
_entity.type
_entity.pdbx_description
1 polymer ?
#
loop_
_entity_poly.entity_id
_entity_poly.type
_entity_poly.pdbx_seq_one_letter_code
_entity_poly.pdbx_strand_id
1 'polypeptide(L)' 'MEKGTRIRPDSSQLEKRERYLTELSRMNPTERRIINPHYHKVDISDDLYDLKMKLIYTIKEELNHV' A
#
# COMPACT_ATOMS: atom_id res chain seq x y z
N MET A 1 -15.60 0.11 -4.81
CA MET A 1 -17.06 0.03 -4.61
C MET A 1 -17.42 1.09 -3.60
N GLU A 2 -18.60 1.69 -3.71
CA GLU A 2 -19.10 2.66 -2.74
C GLU A 2 -20.55 2.29 -2.44
N LYS A 3 -20.88 2.20 -1.15
CA LYS A 3 -22.21 1.79 -0.67
C LYS A 3 -22.72 0.49 -1.31
N GLY A 4 -21.81 -0.47 -1.53
CA GLY A 4 -22.13 -1.77 -2.16
C GLY A 4 -22.22 -1.75 -3.69
N THR A 5 -22.12 -0.59 -4.33
CA THR A 5 -22.17 -0.48 -5.80
C THR A 5 -20.77 -0.45 -6.40
N ARG A 6 -20.59 -1.16 -7.51
CA ARG A 6 -19.36 -1.09 -8.31
C ARG A 6 -19.29 0.27 -9.02
N ILE A 7 -18.31 1.09 -8.63
CA ILE A 7 -18.07 2.41 -9.24
C ILE A 7 -17.23 2.29 -10.53
N ARG A 8 -16.24 1.40 -10.52
CA ARG A 8 -15.30 1.24 -11.62
C ARG A 8 -15.70 0.04 -12.49
N PRO A 9 -15.85 0.19 -13.81
CA PRO A 9 -16.13 -0.93 -14.70
C PRO A 9 -14.98 -1.94 -14.68
N ASP A 10 -15.28 -3.19 -15.05
CA ASP A 10 -14.21 -4.18 -15.22
C ASP A 10 -13.32 -3.80 -16.41
N SER A 11 -12.05 -4.18 -16.32
CA SER A 11 -11.10 -4.02 -17.43
C SER A 11 -10.94 -5.33 -18.18
N SER A 12 -10.65 -5.23 -19.48
CA SER A 12 -10.38 -6.40 -20.31
C SER A 12 -9.08 -7.09 -19.89
N GLN A 13 -8.89 -8.35 -20.30
CA GLN A 13 -7.64 -9.07 -20.04
C GLN A 13 -6.45 -8.41 -20.73
N LEU A 14 -6.66 -7.86 -21.93
CA LEU A 14 -5.62 -7.14 -22.67
C LEU A 14 -5.16 -5.88 -21.92
N GLU A 15 -6.11 -5.06 -21.46
CA GLU A 15 -5.82 -3.85 -20.67
C GLU A 15 -5.08 -4.18 -19.36
N LYS A 16 -5.43 -5.31 -18.73
CA LYS A 16 -4.73 -5.78 -17.51
C LYS A 16 -3.28 -6.15 -17.81
N ARG A 17 -3.03 -6.86 -18.92
CA ARG A 17 -1.67 -7.24 -19.37
C ARG A 17 -0.83 -6.02 -19.74
N GLU A 18 -1.38 -5.10 -20.53
CA GLU A 18 -0.68 -3.90 -20.98
C GLU A 18 -0.31 -3.00 -19.81
N ARG A 19 -1.25 -2.80 -18.86
CA ARG A 19 -0.96 -2.07 -17.62
C ARG A 19 0.15 -2.74 -16.83
N TYR A 20 0.11 -4.06 -16.65
CA TYR A 20 1.15 -4.80 -15.92
C TYR A 20 2.53 -4.59 -16.54
N LEU A 21 2.67 -4.80 -17.85
CA LEU A 21 3.97 -4.65 -18.53
C LEU A 21 4.47 -3.20 -18.48
N THR A 22 3.56 -2.24 -18.61
CA THR A 22 3.89 -0.81 -18.56
C THR A 22 4.39 -0.43 -17.17
N GLU A 23 3.67 -0.76 -16.10
CA GLU A 23 4.11 -0.40 -14.74
C GLU A 23 5.39 -1.15 -14.35
N LEU A 24 5.50 -2.45 -14.70
CA LEU A 24 6.72 -3.20 -14.46
C LEU A 24 7.91 -2.56 -15.18
N SER A 25 7.74 -2.05 -16.40
CA SER A 25 8.84 -1.41 -17.14
C SER A 25 9.39 -0.15 -16.45
N ARG A 26 8.56 0.54 -15.65
CA ARG A 26 8.91 1.78 -14.92
C ARG A 26 9.59 1.54 -13.57
N MET A 27 9.45 0.34 -12.98
CA MET A 27 10.09 0.02 -11.70
C MET A 27 11.62 -0.03 -11.81
N ASN A 28 12.30 0.22 -10.69
CA ASN A 28 13.77 0.16 -10.64
C ASN A 28 14.24 -1.26 -11.01
N PRO A 29 15.25 -1.41 -11.92
CA PRO A 29 15.83 -2.71 -12.24
C PRO A 29 16.23 -3.55 -11.02
N THR A 30 16.67 -2.92 -9.93
CA THR A 30 17.11 -3.63 -8.72
C THR A 30 15.95 -4.24 -7.94
N GLU A 31 14.78 -3.61 -7.96
CA GLU A 31 13.53 -4.10 -7.33
C GLU A 31 12.87 -5.19 -8.18
N ARG A 32 13.14 -5.24 -9.49
CA ARG A 32 12.61 -6.25 -10.43
C ARG A 32 13.44 -7.54 -10.52
N ARG A 33 14.54 -7.65 -9.77
CA ARG A 33 15.38 -8.85 -9.82
C ARG A 33 14.62 -10.06 -9.29
N ILE A 34 14.80 -11.21 -9.94
CA ILE A 34 14.24 -12.49 -9.48
C ILE A 34 14.95 -12.95 -8.20
N ILE A 35 16.27 -12.77 -8.14
CA ILE A 35 17.10 -13.16 -6.99
C ILE A 35 17.55 -11.89 -6.25
N ASN A 36 17.26 -11.85 -4.94
CA ASN A 36 17.58 -10.75 -4.04
C ASN A 36 17.15 -9.37 -4.60
N PRO A 37 15.85 -9.15 -4.83
CA PRO A 37 15.35 -7.83 -5.18
C PRO A 37 15.62 -6.84 -4.04
N HIS A 38 15.89 -5.58 -4.39
CA HIS A 38 15.90 -4.53 -3.38
C HIS A 38 14.50 -4.30 -2.84
N TYR A 39 14.42 -4.00 -1.55
CA TYR A 39 13.17 -3.62 -0.90
C TYR A 39 12.60 -2.35 -1.52
N HIS A 40 11.34 -2.41 -1.92
CA HIS A 40 10.57 -1.22 -2.26
C HIS A 40 10.19 -0.48 -0.97
N LYS A 41 10.68 0.75 -0.81
CA LYS A 41 10.44 1.54 0.41
C LYS A 41 8.98 1.97 0.44
N VAL A 42 8.27 1.59 1.50
CA VAL A 42 6.91 2.03 1.77
C VAL A 42 6.92 2.86 3.05
N ASP A 43 6.81 4.17 2.89
CA ASP A 43 6.72 5.12 3.99
C ASP A 43 5.25 5.51 4.24
N ILE A 44 4.98 6.03 5.43
CA ILE A 44 3.70 6.68 5.76
C ILE A 44 3.93 8.18 5.94
N SER A 45 2.89 8.98 5.70
CA SER A 45 2.97 10.42 5.96
C SER A 45 3.15 10.67 7.46
N ASP A 46 3.76 11.82 7.79
CA ASP A 46 3.99 12.23 9.17
C ASP A 46 2.66 12.28 9.96
N ASP A 47 1.60 12.85 9.38
CA ASP A 47 0.27 12.88 9.99
C ASP A 47 -0.29 11.48 10.32
N LEU A 48 -0.04 10.49 9.44
CA LEU A 48 -0.49 9.12 9.66
C LEU A 48 0.35 8.42 10.73
N TYR A 49 1.65 8.72 10.77
CA TYR A 49 2.54 8.25 11.82
C TYR A 49 2.10 8.80 13.19
N ASP A 50 1.84 10.11 13.28
CA ASP A 50 1.41 10.78 14.51
C ASP A 50 0.08 10.22 15.01
N LEU A 51 -0.88 10.03 14.10
CA LEU A 51 -2.15 9.39 14.43
C LEU A 51 -1.94 7.98 14.98
N LYS A 52 -1.10 7.17 14.33
CA LYS A 52 -0.76 5.81 14.79
C LYS A 52 -0.17 5.85 16.20
N MET A 53 0.82 6.70 16.45
CA MET A 53 1.47 6.78 17.75
C MET A 53 0.53 7.26 18.84
N LYS A 54 -0.30 8.28 18.55
CA LYS A 54 -1.34 8.74 19.47
C LYS A 54 -2.26 7.59 19.92
N LEU A 55 -2.76 6.80 18.97
CA LEU A 55 -3.64 5.67 19.29
C LEU A 55 -2.92 4.62 20.15
N ILE A 56 -1.67 4.30 19.83
CA ILE A 56 -0.87 3.34 20.61
C ILE A 56 -0.71 3.83 22.06
N TYR A 57 -0.38 5.09 22.26
CA TYR A 57 -0.20 5.64 23.61
C TYR A 57 -1.51 5.73 24.37
N THR A 58 -2.62 6.10 23.72
CA THR A 58 -3.96 6.10 24.35
C THR A 58 -4.32 4.70 24.87
N ILE A 59 -4.18 3.67 24.05
CA ILE A 59 -4.48 2.28 24.45
C ILE A 59 -3.56 1.84 25.59
N LYS A 60 -2.27 2.19 25.52
CA LYS A 60 -1.30 1.83 26.57
C LYS A 60 -1.66 2.45 27.92
N GLU A 61 -2.08 3.72 27.92
CA GLU A 61 -2.54 4.37 29.15
C GLU A 61 -3.79 3.67 29.70
N GLU A 62 -4.79 3.42 28.86
CA GLU A 62 -6.01 2.71 29.28
C GLU A 62 -5.72 1.35 29.92
N LEU A 63 -4.75 0.59 29.39
CA LEU A 63 -4.35 -0.70 29.94
C LEU A 63 -3.58 -0.61 31.27
N ASN A 64 -2.83 0.46 31.50
CA ASN A 64 -2.05 0.64 32.74
C ASN A 64 -2.91 1.09 33.93
N HIS A 65 -4.10 1.65 33.66
CA HIS A 65 -5.07 2.08 34.69
C HIS A 65 -6.12 0.99 35.01
N VAL A 66 -5.88 -0.25 34.58
CA VAL A 66 -6.64 -1.48 34.89
C VAL A 66 -5.78 -2.41 35.74
#